data_AF-A0A842T4V3-F1
#
_entry.id   AF-A0A842T4V3-F1
#
_cell.length_a   1.000
_cell.length_b   1.000
_cell.length_c   1.000
_cell.angle_alpha   90.00
_cell.angle_beta   90.00
_cell.angle_gamma   90.00
#
_symmetry.space_group_name_H-M   'P 1'
#
loop_
_entity.id
_entity.type
_entity.pdbx_description
1 polymer ?
#
loop_
_entity_poly.entity_id
_entity_poly.type
_entity_poly.pdbx_seq_one_letter_code
_entity_poly.pdbx_strand_id
1 'polypeptide(L)'
;MNLKIELSRQTDLIISILAIYFVFFGYICNTYGKSIGFYLIFLNRILFNPTSYLSSLILAGIVFFMVIREDFFQYGIRNAIWLTPIVLGLSCIWFWIINGFNISIVWLYFITLDGWITILSILGINITTALLASYVKLLLLKRKKELDKIQNFKSPKI
;
A
#
# COMPACT_ATOMS: atom_id res chain seq x y z
N MET A 1 16.43 -25.09 -2.00
CA MET A 1 16.37 -24.41 -0.68
C MET A 1 15.89 -22.97 -0.92
N ASN A 2 14.57 -22.78 -1.05
CA ASN A 2 13.92 -21.49 -1.40
C ASN A 2 12.90 -21.00 -0.35
N LEU A 3 12.56 -21.82 0.65
CA LEU A 3 11.53 -21.50 1.65
C LEU A 3 11.82 -20.22 2.43
N LYS A 4 13.08 -19.93 2.77
CA LYS A 4 13.43 -18.75 3.58
C LYS A 4 13.19 -17.43 2.85
N ILE A 5 13.46 -17.39 1.55
CA ILE A 5 13.26 -16.19 0.71
C ILE A 5 11.76 -15.98 0.46
N GLU A 6 11.02 -17.05 0.17
CA GLU A 6 9.57 -16.97 -0.02
C GLU A 6 8.82 -16.55 1.26
N LEU A 7 9.25 -17.05 2.42
CA LEU A 7 8.62 -16.74 3.71
C LEU A 7 8.90 -15.30 4.16
N SER A 8 10.12 -14.79 3.92
CA SER A 8 10.44 -13.38 4.16
C SER A 8 9.58 -12.45 3.30
N ARG A 9 9.34 -12.82 2.05
CA ARG A 9 8.55 -12.01 1.11
C ARG A 9 7.06 -12.00 1.45
N GLN A 10 6.50 -13.15 1.83
CA GLN A 10 5.13 -13.22 2.33
C GLN A 10 4.95 -12.38 3.60
N THR A 11 5.97 -12.33 4.46
CA THR A 11 5.94 -11.54 5.70
C THR A 11 5.82 -10.04 5.40
N ASP A 12 6.55 -9.51 4.42
CA ASP A 12 6.48 -8.08 4.06
C ASP A 12 5.08 -7.67 3.54
N LEU A 13 4.46 -8.55 2.74
CA LEU A 13 3.09 -8.35 2.28
C LEU A 13 2.09 -8.41 3.44
N ILE A 14 2.22 -9.38 4.35
CA ILE A 14 1.36 -9.50 5.54
C ILE A 14 1.50 -8.26 6.43
N ILE A 15 2.72 -7.79 6.69
CA ILE A 15 2.96 -6.56 7.46
C ILE A 15 2.27 -5.37 6.80
N SER A 16 2.32 -5.27 5.48
CA SER A 16 1.68 -4.19 4.74
C SER A 16 0.15 -4.25 4.84
N ILE A 17 -0.44 -5.45 4.76
CA ILE A 17 -1.88 -5.65 4.98
C ILE A 17 -2.27 -5.25 6.41
N LEU A 18 -1.49 -5.66 7.42
CA LEU A 18 -1.73 -5.28 8.81
C LEU A 18 -1.61 -3.76 9.00
N ALA A 19 -0.64 -3.11 8.36
CA ALA A 19 -0.48 -1.67 8.39
C ALA A 19 -1.67 -0.96 7.72
N ILE A 20 -2.21 -1.50 6.63
CA ILE A 20 -3.44 -0.97 6.03
C ILE A 20 -4.60 -1.11 7.03
N TYR A 21 -4.76 -2.30 7.61
CA TYR A 21 -5.86 -2.58 8.54
C TYR A 21 -5.83 -1.68 9.79
N PHE A 22 -4.68 -1.57 10.44
CA PHE A 22 -4.55 -0.85 11.72
C PHE A 22 -4.20 0.62 11.56
N VAL A 23 -3.29 0.98 10.65
CA VAL A 23 -2.79 2.35 10.52
C VAL A 23 -3.67 3.14 9.57
N PHE A 24 -3.88 2.66 8.34
CA PHE A 24 -4.67 3.39 7.34
C PHE A 24 -6.15 3.46 7.73
N PHE A 25 -6.80 2.32 7.95
CA PHE A 25 -8.21 2.32 8.37
C PHE A 25 -8.39 2.84 9.81
N GLY A 26 -7.43 2.60 10.72
CA GLY A 26 -7.47 3.19 12.05
C GLY A 26 -7.44 4.73 12.02
N TYR A 27 -6.57 5.33 11.20
CA TYR A 27 -6.54 6.78 10.99
C TYR A 27 -7.88 7.30 10.44
N ILE A 28 -8.41 6.63 9.42
CA ILE A 28 -9.67 7.00 8.78
C ILE A 28 -10.83 6.94 9.79
N CYS A 29 -10.98 5.84 10.51
CA CYS A 29 -12.02 5.67 11.52
C CYS A 29 -11.86 6.65 12.69
N ASN A 30 -10.63 7.00 13.08
CA ASN A 30 -10.37 8.00 14.11
C ASN A 30 -10.77 9.42 13.64
N THR A 31 -10.54 9.74 12.35
CA THR A 31 -10.84 11.07 11.79
C THR A 31 -12.33 11.32 11.64
N TYR A 32 -13.09 10.32 11.18
CA TYR A 32 -14.52 10.47 10.87
C TYR A 32 -15.46 9.87 11.93
N GLY A 33 -14.93 9.12 12.89
CA GLY A 33 -15.70 8.44 13.93
C GLY A 33 -16.76 7.49 13.37
N LYS A 34 -17.88 7.37 14.08
CA LYS A 34 -19.01 6.49 13.69
C LYS A 34 -19.81 7.02 12.49
N SER A 35 -19.69 8.30 12.14
CA SER A 35 -20.40 8.94 11.03
C SER A 35 -19.83 8.60 9.64
N ILE A 36 -18.77 7.80 9.57
CA ILE A 36 -18.08 7.55 8.31
C ILE A 36 -18.94 6.80 7.28
N GLY A 37 -19.86 5.93 7.73
CA GLY A 37 -20.87 5.29 6.89
C GLY A 37 -20.35 4.83 5.52
N PHE A 38 -21.02 5.27 4.44
CA PHE A 38 -20.68 4.94 3.05
C PHE A 38 -19.36 5.54 2.54
N TYR A 39 -18.76 6.50 3.23
CA TYR A 39 -17.45 7.03 2.83
C TYR A 39 -16.33 5.97 2.96
N LEU A 40 -16.50 4.97 3.83
CA LEU A 40 -15.57 3.83 3.87
C LEU A 40 -15.57 3.08 2.55
N ILE A 41 -16.74 2.89 1.94
CA ILE A 41 -16.88 2.17 0.67
C ILE A 41 -16.31 3.00 -0.48
N PHE A 42 -16.58 4.30 -0.49
CA PHE A 42 -16.06 5.21 -1.51
C PHE A 42 -14.80 5.92 -1.01
N LEU A 43 -13.70 5.15 -0.88
CA LEU A 43 -12.43 5.66 -0.37
C LEU A 43 -11.88 6.83 -1.21
N ASN A 44 -12.24 6.97 -2.49
CA ASN A 44 -11.85 8.17 -3.27
C ASN A 44 -12.25 9.47 -2.56
N ARG A 45 -13.44 9.51 -1.95
CA ARG A 45 -13.94 10.69 -1.21
C ARG A 45 -13.14 10.97 0.05
N ILE A 46 -12.44 9.99 0.60
CA ILE A 46 -11.56 10.16 1.77
C ILE A 46 -10.14 10.52 1.32
N LEU A 47 -9.64 9.83 0.29
CA LEU A 47 -8.27 9.99 -0.21
C LEU A 47 -8.02 11.41 -0.75
N PHE A 48 -9.02 12.03 -1.38
CA PHE A 48 -8.89 13.36 -1.98
C PHE A 48 -9.59 14.48 -1.19
N ASN A 49 -10.11 14.19 0.01
CA ASN A 49 -10.68 15.23 0.84
C ASN A 49 -9.57 15.99 1.58
N PRO A 50 -9.52 17.34 1.50
CA PRO A 50 -8.52 18.15 2.19
C PRO A 50 -8.41 17.87 3.68
N THR A 51 -9.52 17.54 4.36
CA THR A 51 -9.54 17.25 5.80
C THR A 51 -8.86 15.94 6.16
N SER A 52 -8.76 15.00 5.21
CA SER A 52 -8.22 13.66 5.41
C SER A 52 -7.14 13.31 4.40
N TYR A 53 -6.51 14.31 3.76
CA TYR A 53 -5.47 14.10 2.75
C TYR A 53 -4.31 13.25 3.26
N LEU A 54 -4.03 13.32 4.57
CA LEU A 54 -3.03 12.48 5.23
C LEU A 54 -3.30 10.97 5.04
N SER A 55 -4.55 10.55 4.84
CA SER A 55 -4.88 9.14 4.53
C SER A 55 -4.20 8.67 3.24
N SER A 56 -4.17 9.51 2.20
CA SER A 56 -3.49 9.19 0.94
C SER A 56 -1.99 9.05 1.13
N LEU A 57 -1.39 9.90 1.97
CA LEU A 57 0.02 9.83 2.33
C LEU A 57 0.35 8.60 3.18
N ILE A 58 -0.55 8.18 4.08
CA ILE A 58 -0.38 6.95 4.85
C ILE A 58 -0.42 5.73 3.93
N LEU A 59 -1.39 5.66 3.02
CA LEU A 59 -1.47 4.58 2.03
C LEU A 59 -0.22 4.52 1.16
N ALA A 60 0.21 5.67 0.62
CA ALA A 60 1.45 5.79 -0.13
C ALA A 60 2.66 5.38 0.73
N GLY A 61 2.75 5.81 1.99
CA GLY A 61 3.82 5.42 2.89
C GLY A 61 3.91 3.91 3.06
N ILE A 62 2.78 3.23 3.32
CA ILE A 62 2.74 1.78 3.48
C ILE A 62 3.22 1.06 2.21
N VAL A 63 2.70 1.44 1.05
CA VAL A 63 3.11 0.86 -0.25
C VAL A 63 4.58 1.12 -0.52
N PHE A 64 5.07 2.32 -0.21
CA PHE A 64 6.46 2.72 -0.41
C PHE A 64 7.41 1.84 0.41
N PHE A 65 7.13 1.66 1.70
CA PHE A 65 7.92 0.79 2.57
C PHE A 65 7.90 -0.67 2.13
N MET A 66 6.73 -1.18 1.72
CA MET A 66 6.60 -2.53 1.17
C MET A 66 7.52 -2.74 -0.03
N VAL A 67 7.50 -1.81 -0.99
CA VAL A 67 8.25 -1.94 -2.25
C VAL A 67 9.75 -1.75 -2.04
N ILE A 68 10.18 -0.88 -1.13
CA ILE A 68 11.62 -0.72 -0.81
C ILE A 68 12.21 -2.02 -0.24
N ARG A 69 11.46 -2.72 0.61
CA ARG A 69 11.92 -3.96 1.24
C ARG A 69 12.01 -5.12 0.26
N GLU A 70 11.14 -5.16 -0.75
CA GLU A 70 11.12 -6.24 -1.74
C GLU A 70 12.37 -6.24 -2.63
N ASP A 71 13.11 -7.36 -2.69
CA ASP A 71 14.38 -7.46 -3.43
C ASP A 71 14.25 -7.22 -4.94
N PHE A 72 13.15 -7.68 -5.56
CA PHE A 72 12.92 -7.48 -7.00
C PHE A 72 11.78 -6.52 -7.29
N PHE A 73 12.07 -5.58 -8.19
CA PHE A 73 11.15 -4.56 -8.66
C PHE A 73 9.79 -5.08 -9.15
N GLN A 74 9.81 -6.10 -10.00
CA GLN A 74 8.59 -6.66 -10.60
C GLN A 74 7.65 -7.24 -9.55
N TYR A 75 8.20 -7.82 -8.47
CA TYR A 75 7.39 -8.33 -7.37
C TYR A 75 6.82 -7.20 -6.51
N GLY A 76 7.56 -6.12 -6.30
CA GLY A 76 7.05 -4.93 -5.60
C GLY A 76 5.83 -4.33 -6.30
N ILE A 77 5.89 -4.15 -7.62
CA ILE A 77 4.75 -3.68 -8.41
C ILE A 77 3.59 -4.68 -8.37
N ARG A 78 3.87 -5.97 -8.54
CA ARG A 78 2.83 -7.01 -8.48
C ARG A 78 2.11 -6.99 -7.12
N ASN A 79 2.86 -6.86 -6.02
CA ASN A 79 2.29 -6.74 -4.67
C ASN A 79 1.45 -5.48 -4.52
N ALA A 80 1.90 -4.34 -5.07
CA ALA A 80 1.13 -3.08 -5.05
C ALA A 80 -0.20 -3.19 -5.81
N ILE A 81 -0.22 -3.90 -6.96
CA ILE A 81 -1.45 -4.19 -7.70
C ILE A 81 -2.37 -5.08 -6.86
N TRP A 82 -1.85 -6.17 -6.27
CA TRP A 82 -2.61 -7.07 -5.40
C TRP A 82 -3.11 -6.42 -4.11
N LEU A 83 -2.43 -5.38 -3.63
CA LEU A 83 -2.86 -4.61 -2.47
C LEU A 83 -4.20 -3.90 -2.73
N THR A 84 -4.49 -3.53 -3.98
CA THR A 84 -5.71 -2.80 -4.36
C THR A 84 -6.99 -3.57 -3.98
N PRO A 85 -7.23 -4.81 -4.47
CA PRO A 85 -8.39 -5.58 -4.05
C PRO A 85 -8.40 -5.89 -2.55
N ILE A 86 -7.24 -5.99 -1.91
CA ILE A 86 -7.15 -6.20 -0.46
C ILE A 86 -7.64 -4.96 0.30
N VAL A 87 -7.21 -3.75 -0.09
CA VAL A 87 -7.68 -2.48 0.50
C VAL A 87 -9.20 -2.35 0.36
N LEU A 88 -9.75 -2.70 -0.81
CA LEU A 88 -11.21 -2.69 -1.03
C LEU A 88 -11.92 -3.70 -0.12
N GLY A 89 -11.40 -4.92 -0.02
CA GLY A 89 -11.94 -5.94 0.88
C GLY A 89 -11.90 -5.51 2.35
N LEU A 90 -10.79 -4.90 2.79
CA LEU A 90 -10.66 -4.36 4.14
C LEU A 90 -11.61 -3.19 4.39
N SER A 91 -11.87 -2.35 3.39
CA SER A 91 -12.90 -1.32 3.48
C SER A 91 -14.28 -1.92 3.72
N CYS A 92 -14.66 -2.98 2.99
CA CYS A 92 -15.91 -3.69 3.22
C CYS A 92 -15.99 -4.26 4.65
N ILE A 93 -14.90 -4.87 5.13
CA ILE A 93 -14.83 -5.44 6.48
C ILE A 93 -15.06 -4.34 7.53
N TRP A 94 -14.38 -3.20 7.41
CA TRP A 94 -14.58 -2.06 8.31
C TRP A 94 -16.00 -1.50 8.24
N PHE A 95 -16.59 -1.41 7.04
CA PHE A 95 -17.97 -1.00 6.90
C PHE A 95 -18.91 -1.96 7.63
N TRP A 96 -18.73 -3.27 7.49
CA TRP A 96 -19.56 -4.27 8.16
C TRP A 96 -19.43 -4.23 9.69
N ILE A 97 -18.24 -3.95 10.20
CA ILE A 97 -18.01 -3.77 11.64
C ILE A 97 -18.84 -2.60 12.19
N ILE A 98 -18.97 -1.51 11.44
CA ILE A 98 -19.63 -0.28 11.91
C ILE A 98 -21.15 -0.31 11.66
N ASN A 99 -21.58 -0.71 10.47
CA ASN A 99 -22.97 -0.57 10.00
C ASN A 99 -23.74 -1.90 9.92
N GLY A 100 -23.08 -3.02 10.22
CA GLY A 100 -23.64 -4.36 10.08
C GLY A 100 -23.34 -5.03 8.74
N PHE A 101 -23.48 -6.36 8.71
CA PHE A 101 -23.16 -7.17 7.54
C PHE A 101 -24.20 -6.99 6.42
N ASN A 102 -23.73 -6.62 5.22
CA ASN A 102 -24.56 -6.52 4.02
C ASN A 102 -23.72 -6.84 2.77
N ILE A 103 -24.06 -7.93 2.08
CA ILE A 103 -23.33 -8.41 0.90
C ILE A 103 -23.53 -7.53 -0.34
N SER A 104 -24.64 -6.80 -0.44
CA SER A 104 -24.97 -5.93 -1.58
C SER A 104 -23.96 -4.81 -1.78
N ILE A 105 -23.19 -4.48 -0.74
CA ILE A 105 -22.18 -3.43 -0.76
C ILE A 105 -20.98 -3.80 -1.63
N VAL A 106 -20.63 -5.08 -1.70
CA VAL A 106 -19.55 -5.54 -2.58
C VAL A 106 -19.90 -5.24 -4.04
N TRP A 107 -21.17 -5.43 -4.42
CA TRP A 107 -21.66 -5.12 -5.76
C TRP A 107 -21.68 -3.62 -6.06
N LEU A 108 -21.83 -2.77 -5.03
CA LEU A 108 -21.87 -1.32 -5.17
C LEU A 108 -20.58 -0.76 -5.81
N TYR A 109 -19.42 -1.38 -5.56
CA TYR A 109 -18.15 -1.00 -6.18
C TYR A 109 -18.13 -1.13 -7.70
N PHE A 110 -18.85 -2.10 -8.24
CA PHE A 110 -18.80 -2.42 -9.67
C PHE A 110 -19.96 -1.78 -10.45
N ILE A 111 -21.04 -1.40 -9.77
CA ILE A 111 -22.23 -0.80 -10.39
C ILE A 111 -22.12 0.73 -10.44
N THR A 112 -21.46 1.36 -9.46
CA THR A 112 -21.43 2.83 -9.33
C THR A 112 -20.15 3.43 -9.93
N LEU A 113 -20.28 4.62 -10.51
CA LEU A 113 -19.12 5.39 -10.98
C LEU A 113 -18.14 5.71 -9.85
N ASP A 114 -18.64 6.04 -8.65
CA ASP A 114 -17.80 6.28 -7.47
C ASP A 114 -17.00 5.04 -7.07
N GLY A 115 -17.56 3.84 -7.24
CA GLY A 115 -16.86 2.58 -7.04
C GLY A 115 -15.68 2.42 -8.00
N TRP A 116 -15.90 2.64 -9.31
CA TRP A 116 -14.83 2.61 -10.32
C TRP A 116 -13.75 3.66 -10.06
N ILE A 117 -14.14 4.89 -9.70
CA ILE A 117 -13.19 5.95 -9.34
C ILE A 117 -12.38 5.52 -8.12
N THR A 118 -13.00 4.90 -7.12
CA THR A 118 -12.30 4.38 -5.94
C THR A 118 -11.25 3.34 -6.30
N ILE A 119 -11.60 2.35 -7.11
CA ILE A 119 -10.67 1.31 -7.57
C ILE A 119 -9.49 1.94 -8.31
N LEU A 120 -9.76 2.84 -9.28
CA LEU A 120 -8.73 3.51 -10.06
C LEU A 120 -7.84 4.42 -9.20
N SER A 121 -8.40 5.08 -8.21
CA SER A 121 -7.66 5.97 -7.31
C SER A 121 -6.68 5.20 -6.43
N ILE A 122 -7.14 4.11 -5.82
CA ILE A 122 -6.28 3.25 -5.00
C ILE A 122 -5.20 2.61 -5.87
N LEU A 123 -5.57 2.07 -7.03
CA LEU A 123 -4.62 1.49 -7.97
C LEU A 123 -3.59 2.53 -8.43
N GLY A 124 -4.02 3.74 -8.76
CA GLY A 124 -3.16 4.84 -9.17
C GLY A 124 -2.17 5.23 -8.09
N ILE A 125 -2.61 5.41 -6.84
CA ILE A 125 -1.73 5.69 -5.70
C ILE A 125 -0.74 4.54 -5.50
N ASN A 126 -1.20 3.29 -5.52
CA ASN A 126 -0.35 2.13 -5.31
C ASN A 126 0.74 2.01 -6.40
N ILE A 127 0.38 2.14 -7.67
CA ILE A 127 1.34 2.02 -8.79
C ILE A 127 2.31 3.19 -8.81
N THR A 128 1.83 4.43 -8.72
CA THR A 128 2.70 5.61 -8.74
C THR A 128 3.71 5.59 -7.60
N THR A 129 3.25 5.23 -6.40
CA THR A 129 4.10 5.06 -5.23
C THR A 129 5.09 3.91 -5.40
N ALA A 130 4.66 2.77 -5.92
CA ALA A 130 5.55 1.63 -6.17
C ALA A 130 6.66 1.99 -7.17
N LEU A 131 6.34 2.72 -8.23
CA LEU A 131 7.32 3.22 -9.20
C LEU A 131 8.33 4.17 -8.53
N LEU A 132 7.85 5.12 -7.72
CA LEU A 132 8.70 6.04 -6.97
C LEU A 132 9.64 5.30 -6.00
N ALA A 133 9.10 4.39 -5.20
CA ALA A 133 9.87 3.57 -4.24
C ALA A 133 10.99 2.79 -4.93
N SER A 134 10.68 2.23 -6.09
CA SER A 134 11.61 1.43 -6.86
C SER A 134 12.71 2.27 -7.50
N TYR A 135 12.36 3.45 -8.00
CA TYR A 135 13.33 4.42 -8.49
C TYR A 135 14.29 4.85 -7.38
N VAL A 136 13.77 5.16 -6.19
CA VAL A 136 14.59 5.49 -5.00
C VAL A 136 15.52 4.34 -4.64
N LYS A 137 15.03 3.09 -4.64
CA LYS A 137 15.86 1.91 -4.38
C LYS A 137 17.01 1.77 -5.37
N LEU A 138 16.75 1.99 -6.65
CA LEU A 138 17.78 1.94 -7.70
C LEU A 138 18.89 2.96 -7.47
N LEU A 139 18.54 4.19 -7.06
CA LEU A 139 19.50 5.23 -6.69
C LEU A 139 20.35 4.83 -5.47
N LEU A 140 19.73 4.25 -4.43
CA LEU A 140 20.44 3.78 -3.24
C LEU A 140 21.43 2.66 -3.55
N LEU A 141 21.04 1.70 -4.40
CA LEU A 141 21.91 0.60 -4.83
C LEU A 141 23.10 1.10 -5.65
N LYS A 142 22.90 2.10 -6.52
CA LYS A 142 23.98 2.71 -7.29
C LYS A 142 25.03 3.35 -6.38
N ARG A 143 24.58 4.15 -5.40
CA ARG A 143 25.47 4.79 -4.41
C ARG A 143 26.25 3.77 -3.58
N LYS A 144 25.61 2.68 -3.15
CA LYS A 144 26.28 1.62 -2.40
C LYS A 144 27.42 0.98 -3.22
N LYS A 145 27.16 0.65 -4.48
CA LYS A 145 28.19 0.09 -5.39
C LYS A 145 29.37 1.04 -5.62
N GLU A 146 29.13 2.35 -5.67
CA GLU A 146 30.20 3.35 -5.79
C GLU A 146 31.06 3.40 -4.52
N LEU A 147 30.45 3.36 -3.34
CA LEU A 147 31.17 3.30 -2.06
C LEU A 147 32.00 2.03 -1.92
N ASP A 148 31.45 0.87 -2.30
CA ASP A 148 32.16 -0.41 -2.25
C ASP A 148 33.39 -0.42 -3.18
N LYS A 149 33.30 0.21 -4.36
CA LYS A 149 34.45 0.38 -5.26
C LYS A 149 35.54 1.26 -4.64
N ILE A 150 35.17 2.35 -3.97
CA ILE A 150 36.12 3.25 -3.30
C ILE A 150 36.82 2.55 -2.14
N GLN A 151 36.09 1.74 -1.36
CA GLN A 151 36.67 0.96 -0.25
C GLN A 151 37.63 -0.12 -0.74
N ASN A 152 37.26 -0.90 -1.77
CA ASN A 152 38.13 -1.90 -2.36
C ASN A 152 39.40 -1.30 -2.99
N PHE A 153 39.34 -0.06 -3.48
CA PHE A 153 40.52 0.67 -3.95
C PHE A 153 41.45 1.11 -2.80
N LYS A 154 40.91 1.41 -1.61
CA LYS A 154 41.69 1.86 -0.44
C LYS A 154 42.30 0.72 0.38
N SER A 155 41.80 -0.50 0.28
CA SER A 155 42.39 -1.69 0.93
C SER A 155 42.56 -2.85 -0.06
N PRO A 156 43.54 -2.79 -0.98
CA PRO A 156 43.88 -3.96 -1.77
C PRO A 156 44.28 -5.07 -0.80
N LYS A 157 43.51 -6.16 -0.76
CA LYS A 157 43.90 -7.36 -0.02
C LYS A 157 45.20 -7.87 -0.65
N ILE A 158 46.30 -7.73 0.09
CA ILE A 158 47.59 -8.37 -0.17
C ILE A 158 47.48 -9.84 0.22
#